data_AF-A0A0R1PF20-F1
#
_entry.id   AF-A0A0R1PF20-F1
#
_cell.length_a   1.000
_cell.length_b   1.000
_cell.length_c   1.000
_cell.angle_alpha   90.00
_cell.angle_beta   90.00
_cell.angle_gamma   90.00
#
_symmetry.space_group_name_H-M   'P 1'
#
loop_
_entity.id
_entity.type
_entity.pdbx_description
1 polymer ?
#
loop_
_entity_poly.entity_id
_entity_poly.type
_entity_poly.pdbx_seq_one_letter_code
_entity_poly.pdbx_strand_id
1 'polypeptide(L)'
;MAVSMRKAAKKQGLDYQIQARSEAELDNYLDETDVIMIGPHLSFMETEIKQAVSGTNKKVILMNPDYYAMLDGKQALKHLQSVLN
;
A
#
# COMPACT_ATOMS: atom_id res chain seq x y z
N MET A 1 6.65 -3.07 8.32
CA MET A 1 6.65 -2.75 6.88
C MET A 1 6.75 -1.25 6.60
N ALA A 2 5.77 -0.43 7.01
CA ALA A 2 5.74 1.01 6.69
C ALA A 2 7.03 1.78 7.03
N VAL A 3 7.66 1.49 8.17
CA VAL A 3 8.95 2.11 8.55
C VAL A 3 10.05 1.82 7.53
N SER A 4 10.17 0.57 7.07
CA SER A 4 11.14 0.18 6.05
C SER A 4 10.87 0.87 4.71
N MET A 5 9.60 0.96 4.31
CA MET A 5 9.21 1.66 3.07
C MET A 5 9.52 3.15 3.15
N ARG A 6 9.24 3.84 4.27
CA ARG A 6 9.58 5.25 4.47
C ARG A 6 11.09 5.48 4.33
N LYS A 7 11.91 4.61 4.94
CA LYS A 7 13.37 4.66 4.79
C LYS A 7 13.79 4.47 3.34
N ALA A 8 13.17 3.54 2.62
CA ALA A 8 13.47 3.30 1.21
C ALA A 8 13.07 4.49 0.32
N ALA A 9 11.88 5.08 0.53
CA ALA A 9 11.39 6.24 -0.20
C ALA A 9 12.30 7.45 0.03
N LYS A 10 12.62 7.75 1.30
CA LYS A 10 13.56 8.82 1.66
C LYS A 10 14.95 8.62 1.04
N LYS A 11 15.44 7.37 0.97
CA LYS A 11 16.73 7.05 0.34
C LYS A 11 16.71 7.27 -1.18
N GLN A 12 15.54 7.16 -1.81
CA GLN A 12 15.34 7.45 -3.24
C GLN A 12 14.96 8.91 -3.50
N GLY A 13 14.85 9.76 -2.48
CA GLY A 13 14.44 11.15 -2.63
C GLY A 13 12.97 11.31 -3.04
N LEU A 14 12.13 10.31 -2.78
CA LEU A 14 10.71 10.32 -3.09
C LEU A 14 9.91 10.92 -1.94
N ASP A 15 9.00 11.83 -2.26
CA ASP A 15 8.11 12.47 -1.29
C ASP A 15 6.82 11.64 -1.12
N TYR A 16 6.95 10.48 -0.49
CA TYR A 16 5.81 9.58 -0.23
C TYR A 16 5.43 9.58 1.24
N GLN A 17 4.16 9.90 1.51
CA GLN A 17 3.55 9.79 2.83
C GLN A 17 3.01 8.38 3.06
N ILE A 18 3.86 7.50 3.60
CA ILE A 18 3.48 6.11 3.87
C ILE A 18 2.90 6.01 5.28
N GLN A 19 1.68 5.50 5.42
CA GLN A 19 1.05 5.22 6.73
C GLN A 19 0.65 3.75 6.83
N ALA A 20 0.67 3.22 8.06
CA ALA A 20 0.12 1.90 8.37
C ALA A 20 -1.08 2.13 9.30
N ARG A 21 -2.23 1.60 8.89
CA ARG A 21 -3.51 1.67 9.60
C ARG A 21 -4.17 0.30 9.59
N SER A 22 -5.07 0.09 10.52
CA SER A 22 -5.91 -1.12 10.55
C SER A 22 -6.99 -1.02 9.48
N GLU A 23 -7.48 -2.17 8.99
CA GLU A 23 -8.60 -2.25 8.06
C GLU A 23 -9.86 -1.54 8.56
N ALA A 24 -10.09 -1.54 9.88
CA ALA A 24 -11.22 -0.86 10.51
C ALA A 24 -11.20 0.68 10.35
N GLU A 25 -10.04 1.26 10.04
CA GLU A 25 -9.91 2.69 9.79
C GLU A 25 -9.87 3.02 8.29
N LEU A 26 -9.98 2.03 7.41
CA LEU A 26 -9.80 2.20 5.97
C LEU A 26 -10.74 3.26 5.40
N ASP A 27 -12.02 3.23 5.77
CA ASP A 27 -13.04 4.21 5.33
C ASP A 27 -12.68 5.65 5.67
N ASN A 28 -12.00 5.89 6.80
CA ASN A 28 -11.64 7.24 7.24
C ASN A 28 -10.48 7.84 6.43
N TYR A 29 -9.57 7.00 5.93
CA TYR A 29 -8.36 7.44 5.22
C TYR A 29 -8.41 7.15 3.72
N LEU A 30 -9.45 6.44 3.29
CA LEU A 30 -9.69 6.09 1.90
C LEU A 30 -9.59 7.35 1.05
N ASP A 31 -10.28 8.43 1.42
CA ASP A 31 -10.31 9.67 0.65
C ASP A 31 -8.99 10.46 0.60
N GLU A 32 -8.16 10.36 1.62
CA GLU A 32 -6.88 11.09 1.70
C GLU A 32 -5.72 10.34 1.03
N THR A 33 -5.95 9.11 0.55
CA THR A 33 -4.90 8.21 0.07
C THR A 33 -5.06 7.90 -1.42
N ASP A 34 -3.99 8.08 -2.20
CA ASP A 34 -3.96 7.72 -3.62
C ASP A 34 -3.78 6.22 -3.87
N VAL A 35 -3.02 5.54 -3.00
CA VAL A 35 -2.63 4.13 -3.14
C VAL A 35 -2.82 3.37 -1.85
N ILE A 36 -3.59 2.29 -1.92
CA ILE A 36 -3.85 1.38 -0.80
C ILE A 36 -3.07 0.09 -1.04
N MET A 37 -2.14 -0.21 -0.15
CA MET A 37 -1.41 -1.47 -0.16
C MET A 37 -1.97 -2.41 0.91
N ILE A 38 -2.52 -3.54 0.46
CA ILE A 38 -3.16 -4.55 1.31
C ILE A 38 -2.15 -5.64 1.61
N GLY A 39 -2.00 -5.99 2.90
CA GLY A 39 -1.14 -7.10 3.28
C GLY A 39 -1.68 -8.44 2.74
N PRO A 40 -0.81 -9.45 2.51
CA PRO A 40 -1.21 -10.75 1.97
C PRO A 40 -2.26 -11.47 2.84
N HIS A 41 -2.25 -11.21 4.15
CA HIS A 41 -3.21 -11.71 5.12
C HIS A 41 -4.64 -11.17 4.91
N LEU A 42 -4.79 -10.05 4.20
CA LEU A 42 -6.07 -9.41 3.86
C LEU A 42 -6.40 -9.53 2.37
N SER A 43 -5.79 -10.48 1.67
CA SER A 43 -6.08 -10.74 0.24
C SER A 43 -7.57 -10.95 -0.03
N PHE A 44 -8.31 -11.52 0.91
CA PHE A 44 -9.77 -11.68 0.79
C PHE A 44 -10.52 -10.33 0.71
N MET A 45 -10.02 -9.27 1.34
CA MET A 45 -10.61 -7.92 1.31
C MET A 45 -10.23 -7.15 0.04
N GLU A 46 -9.27 -7.62 -0.76
CA GLU A 46 -8.83 -6.91 -1.96
C GLU A 46 -10.00 -6.60 -2.91
N THR A 47 -10.89 -7.56 -3.09
CA THR A 47 -12.06 -7.42 -3.97
C THR A 47 -13.03 -6.37 -3.42
N GLU A 48 -13.31 -6.43 -2.12
CA GLU A 48 -14.22 -5.50 -1.44
C GLU A 48 -13.67 -4.07 -1.47
N ILE A 49 -12.38 -3.89 -1.16
CA ILE A 49 -11.73 -2.58 -1.17
C ILE A 49 -11.68 -2.03 -2.60
N LYS A 50 -11.37 -2.85 -3.60
CA LYS A 50 -11.43 -2.45 -5.02
C LYS A 50 -12.83 -2.02 -5.44
N GLN A 51 -13.87 -2.67 -4.93
CA GLN A 51 -15.25 -2.25 -5.17
C GLN A 51 -15.56 -0.93 -4.46
N ALA A 52 -15.12 -0.74 -3.21
CA ALA A 52 -15.32 0.49 -2.45
C ALA A 52 -14.62 1.70 -3.10
N VAL A 53 -13.43 1.51 -3.69
CA VAL A 53 -12.75 2.57 -4.45
C VAL A 53 -13.14 2.63 -5.92
N SER A 54 -14.02 1.74 -6.38
CA SER A 54 -14.42 1.66 -7.78
C SER A 54 -15.09 2.97 -8.19
N GLY A 55 -14.58 3.60 -9.24
CA GLY A 55 -15.03 4.94 -9.66
C GLY A 55 -14.19 6.10 -9.11
N THR A 56 -13.18 5.82 -8.29
CA THR A 56 -12.17 6.81 -7.89
C THR A 56 -10.83 6.54 -8.61
N ASN A 57 -9.90 7.49 -8.57
CA ASN A 57 -8.55 7.31 -9.11
C ASN A 57 -7.60 6.51 -8.19
N LYS A 58 -8.13 5.92 -7.12
CA LYS A 58 -7.34 5.22 -6.11
C LYS A 58 -6.88 3.86 -6.62
N LYS A 59 -5.64 3.49 -6.31
CA LYS A 59 -5.05 2.19 -6.70
C LYS A 59 -4.99 1.25 -5.52
N VAL A 60 -5.47 0.02 -5.70
CA VAL A 60 -5.38 -1.03 -4.69
C VAL A 60 -4.36 -2.06 -5.13
N ILE A 61 -3.39 -2.36 -4.26
CA ILE A 61 -2.26 -3.25 -4.53
C ILE A 61 -2.20 -4.32 -3.46
N LEU A 62 -2.27 -5.59 -3.86
CA LEU A 62 -2.00 -6.70 -2.97
C LEU A 62 -0.48 -6.89 -2.80
N MET A 63 -0.01 -6.81 -1.56
CA MET A 63 1.40 -7.00 -1.24
C MET A 63 1.81 -8.46 -1.40
N ASN A 64 3.00 -8.68 -1.97
CA ASN A 64 3.56 -10.03 -2.07
C ASN A 64 3.97 -10.52 -0.66
N PRO A 65 3.55 -11.74 -0.25
CA PRO A 65 3.99 -12.40 0.99
C PRO A 65 5.50 -12.38 1.23
N ASP A 66 6.30 -12.53 0.18
CA ASP A 66 7.74 -12.70 0.26
C ASP A 66 8.41 -11.47 0.89
N TYR A 67 8.21 -10.29 0.29
CA TYR A 67 8.78 -9.06 0.84
C TYR A 67 8.06 -8.63 2.11
N TYR A 68 6.78 -9.01 2.28
CA TYR A 68 6.01 -8.69 3.48
C TYR A 68 6.59 -9.38 4.72
N ALA A 69 6.85 -10.68 4.63
CA ALA A 69 7.47 -11.48 5.67
C ALA A 69 8.89 -10.98 6.00
N MET A 70 9.65 -10.57 4.97
CA MET A 70 11.01 -10.02 5.15
C MET A 70 11.03 -8.55 5.61
N LEU A 71 9.87 -7.89 5.75
CA LEU A 71 9.76 -6.46 6.04
C LEU A 71 10.57 -5.58 5.06
N ASP A 72 10.72 -6.03 3.82
CA ASP A 72 11.52 -5.38 2.80
C ASP A 72 10.73 -4.22 2.15
N GLY A 73 10.98 -3.03 2.69
CA GLY A 73 10.37 -1.80 2.20
C GLY A 73 10.86 -1.34 0.84
N LYS A 74 12.04 -1.79 0.36
CA LYS A 74 12.51 -1.45 -0.99
C LYS A 74 11.70 -2.21 -2.04
N GLN A 75 11.51 -3.51 -1.83
CA GLN A 75 10.71 -4.33 -2.74
C GLN A 75 9.25 -3.91 -2.73
N ALA A 76 8.69 -3.61 -1.56
CA ALA A 76 7.34 -3.06 -1.46
C ALA A 76 7.19 -1.72 -2.22
N LEU A 77 8.15 -0.80 -2.09
CA LEU A 77 8.17 0.47 -2.81
C LEU A 77 8.30 0.28 -4.33
N LYS A 78 9.18 -0.64 -4.77
CA LYS A 78 9.34 -0.98 -6.18
C LYS A 78 8.06 -1.58 -6.78
N HIS A 79 7.37 -2.43 -6.02
CA HIS A 79 6.07 -2.96 -6.42
C HIS A 79 5.05 -1.84 -6.56
N LEU A 80 4.96 -0.93 -5.58
CA LEU A 80 4.10 0.26 -5.67
C LEU A 80 4.38 1.09 -6.93
N GLN A 81 5.63 1.40 -7.21
CA GLN A 81 6.03 2.16 -8.41
C GLN A 81 5.68 1.43 -9.72
N SER A 82 5.81 0.11 -9.74
CA SER A 82 5.46 -0.70 -10.92
C SER A 82 3.97 -0.67 -11.26
N VAL A 83 3.10 -0.40 -10.29
CA VAL A 83 1.65 -0.31 -10.50
C VAL A 83 1.19 1.12 -10.76
N LEU A 84 1.97 2.12 -10.30
CA LEU A 84 1.71 3.54 -10.55
C LEU A 84 2.12 4.01 -11.95
N ASN A 85 3.05 3.30 -12.60
CA ASN A 85 3.54 3.60 -13.96
C ASN A 85 2.53 3.26 -15.06
#